data_AF-A0A1B6KIF0-F1
#
_entry.id   AF-A0A1B6KIF0-F1
#
_cell.length_a   1.000
_cell.length_b   1.000
_cell.length_c   1.000
_cell.angle_alpha   90.00
_cell.angle_beta   90.00
_cell.angle_gamma   90.00
#
_symmetry.space_group_name_H-M   'P 1'
#
loop_
_entity.id
_entity.type
_entity.pdbx_description
1 polymer ?
#
loop_
_entity_poly.entity_id
_entity_poly.type
_entity_poly.pdbx_seq_one_letter_code
_entity_poly.pdbx_strand_id
1 'polypeptide(L)'
;ETRQDECLENHPDIKVHKVNLCVSEQFCYNCIHTESCEENCSRRRIFKENPITNSMNYVMEVRKGFKDVSVIAHNGQGFDFQFILKYVLEQTKFTPEIISRGTKIILMEFDNVRFIDSLNYFPMALSALPKAFDLGSEKKKGYFPHLFNTVANQNYVGPIPAKEYYCPDSMFEKPHTDFERWHNEQVTNNYIFDFQKELIEYCISDVDILAKACIKFRALFIAECNVDPFLESTTIASACNLAFRRNFLKPETIGIIPRRGYRLADNQSAVALQWLTWEEEQRGIRIRHAGRERERDKN
;
A
#
# COMPACT_ATOMS: atom_id res chain seq x y z
N GLU A 1 11.30 -5.23 -8.98
CA GLU A 1 11.68 -6.65 -8.84
C GLU A 1 12.89 -6.83 -7.94
N THR A 2 12.98 -7.97 -7.27
CA THR A 2 14.14 -8.36 -6.45
C THR A 2 14.60 -9.76 -6.79
N ARG A 3 15.90 -10.01 -6.64
CA ARG A 3 16.48 -11.36 -6.61
C ARG A 3 16.62 -11.86 -5.17
N GLN A 4 16.68 -13.18 -5.01
CA GLN A 4 16.78 -13.88 -3.71
C GLN A 4 17.90 -14.94 -3.69
N ASP A 5 18.92 -14.78 -4.53
CA ASP A 5 20.02 -15.73 -4.69
C ASP A 5 21.08 -15.65 -3.59
N GLU A 6 21.03 -14.62 -2.74
CA GLU A 6 21.96 -14.41 -1.62
C GLU A 6 21.31 -14.74 -0.27
N CYS A 7 22.10 -15.28 0.66
CA CYS A 7 21.67 -15.57 2.03
C CYS A 7 22.13 -14.48 3.00
N LEU A 8 21.41 -14.33 4.10
CA LEU A 8 21.80 -13.43 5.18
C LEU A 8 23.08 -13.95 5.84
N GLU A 9 24.01 -13.06 6.14
CA GLU A 9 25.25 -13.42 6.82
C GLU A 9 24.93 -14.11 8.15
N ASN A 10 25.55 -15.27 8.39
CA ASN A 10 25.32 -16.16 9.54
C ASN A 10 23.94 -16.86 9.60
N HIS A 11 23.08 -16.70 8.58
CA HIS A 11 21.77 -17.38 8.49
C HIS A 11 21.54 -17.93 7.07
N PRO A 12 22.08 -19.12 6.74
CA PRO A 12 22.02 -19.68 5.39
C PRO A 12 20.58 -20.01 4.93
N ASP A 13 19.66 -20.22 5.86
CA ASP A 13 18.25 -20.52 5.57
C ASP A 13 17.44 -19.28 5.20
N ILE A 14 17.97 -18.08 5.46
CA ILE A 14 17.26 -16.81 5.22
C ILE A 14 17.78 -16.18 3.93
N LYS A 15 16.94 -16.17 2.89
CA LYS A 15 17.22 -15.47 1.64
C LYS A 15 17.02 -13.97 1.79
N VAL A 16 17.95 -13.19 1.27
CA VAL A 16 17.89 -11.72 1.27
C VAL A 16 17.37 -11.23 -0.07
N HIS A 17 16.36 -10.38 -0.01
CA HIS A 17 15.88 -9.67 -1.20
C HIS A 17 16.85 -8.55 -1.58
N LYS A 18 17.36 -8.61 -2.81
CA LYS A 18 18.14 -7.53 -3.41
C LYS A 18 17.44 -6.96 -4.62
N VAL A 19 17.19 -5.66 -4.59
CA VAL A 19 16.53 -4.94 -5.68
C VAL A 19 17.45 -4.89 -6.88
N ASN A 20 17.00 -5.45 -8.01
CA ASN A 20 17.78 -5.49 -9.26
C ASN A 20 17.12 -4.72 -10.42
N LEU A 21 15.83 -4.41 -10.31
CA LEU A 21 15.15 -3.56 -11.27
C LEU A 21 14.05 -2.74 -10.58
N CYS A 22 14.06 -1.43 -10.84
CA CYS A 22 12.95 -0.54 -10.49
C CYS A 22 12.44 0.13 -11.77
N VAL A 23 11.14 0.04 -12.01
CA VAL A 23 10.45 0.76 -13.08
C VAL A 23 9.48 1.72 -12.42
N SER A 24 9.44 2.96 -12.90
CA SER A 24 8.51 3.96 -12.40
C SER A 24 7.84 4.68 -13.55
N GLU A 25 6.57 5.04 -13.36
CA GLU A 25 5.88 5.97 -14.23
C GLU A 25 5.44 7.23 -13.50
N GLN A 26 5.61 8.39 -14.14
CA GLN A 26 5.25 9.69 -13.61
C GLN A 26 4.11 10.31 -14.41
N PHE A 27 3.14 10.85 -13.67
CA PHE A 27 2.03 11.65 -14.20
C PHE A 27 1.94 12.95 -13.41
N CYS A 28 1.83 14.08 -14.12
CA CYS A 28 1.55 15.38 -13.52
C CYS A 28 0.11 15.81 -13.85
N TYR A 29 -0.39 16.86 -13.19
CA TYR A 29 -1.76 17.36 -13.40
C TYR A 29 -2.04 17.74 -14.87
N ASN A 30 -1.03 18.21 -15.60
CA ASN A 30 -1.20 18.59 -17.01
C ASN A 30 -1.25 17.38 -17.94
N CYS A 31 -0.52 16.30 -17.62
CA CYS A 31 -0.33 15.17 -18.52
C CYS A 31 -1.10 13.90 -18.14
N ILE A 32 -1.81 13.91 -17.01
CA ILE A 32 -2.56 12.74 -16.51
C ILE A 32 -3.71 12.34 -17.44
N HIS A 33 -4.20 13.26 -18.27
CA HIS A 33 -5.30 13.03 -19.21
C HIS A 33 -4.87 13.07 -20.70
N THR A 34 -3.61 13.40 -20.98
CA THR A 34 -3.10 13.50 -22.37
C THR A 34 -2.10 12.37 -22.63
N GLU A 35 -1.68 12.17 -23.88
CA GLU A 35 -0.60 11.24 -24.26
C GLU A 35 0.79 11.89 -24.33
N SER A 36 0.86 13.22 -24.24
CA SER A 36 2.10 13.98 -24.31
C SER A 36 2.19 15.03 -23.20
N CYS A 37 3.42 15.33 -22.78
CA CYS A 37 3.74 16.44 -21.90
C CYS A 37 4.91 17.19 -22.54
N GLU A 38 4.91 18.52 -22.44
CA GLU A 38 6.10 19.32 -22.76
C GLU A 38 7.21 19.12 -21.70
N GLU A 39 8.41 19.57 -22.06
CA GLU A 39 9.73 19.26 -21.50
C GLU A 39 9.76 19.02 -19.97
N ASN A 40 10.37 17.90 -19.57
CA ASN A 40 10.67 17.41 -18.21
C ASN A 40 9.74 16.36 -17.56
N CYS A 41 8.60 16.00 -18.17
CA CYS A 41 7.81 14.84 -17.71
C CYS A 41 8.19 13.57 -18.48
N SER A 42 9.37 13.00 -18.19
CA SER A 42 9.71 11.66 -18.69
C SER A 42 8.77 10.64 -18.05
N ARG A 43 7.81 10.14 -18.84
CA ARG A 43 6.72 9.28 -18.34
C ARG A 43 7.17 7.99 -17.72
N ARG A 44 8.20 7.35 -18.25
CA ARG A 44 8.67 6.05 -17.79
C ARG A 44 10.17 6.10 -17.57
N ARG A 45 10.61 5.55 -16.45
CA ARG A 45 12.03 5.40 -16.12
C ARG A 45 12.31 3.98 -15.67
N ILE A 46 13.49 3.49 -16.05
CA ILE A 46 13.96 2.14 -15.78
C ILE A 46 15.32 2.26 -15.11
N PHE A 47 15.41 1.82 -13.86
CA PHE A 47 16.62 1.87 -13.05
C PHE A 47 17.17 0.46 -12.89
N LYS A 48 18.25 0.15 -13.63
CA LYS A 48 18.95 -1.15 -13.59
C LYS A 48 20.12 -1.14 -12.61
N GLU A 49 20.91 -0.07 -12.63
CA GLU A 49 22.04 0.12 -11.73
C GLU A 49 21.59 0.82 -10.46
N ASN A 50 22.01 0.33 -9.29
CA ASN A 50 21.62 0.81 -7.97
C ASN A 50 20.15 1.28 -7.90
N PRO A 51 19.16 0.38 -8.16
CA PRO A 51 17.80 0.79 -8.47
C PRO A 51 17.15 1.68 -7.42
N ILE A 52 17.40 1.42 -6.13
CA ILE A 52 16.87 2.21 -5.01
C ILE A 52 17.51 3.60 -4.95
N THR A 53 18.83 3.69 -5.01
CA THR A 53 19.53 4.98 -4.99
C THR A 53 19.13 5.85 -6.17
N ASN A 54 19.10 5.28 -7.37
CA ASN A 54 18.78 6.03 -8.58
C ASN A 54 17.30 6.41 -8.66
N SER A 55 16.38 5.55 -8.22
CA SER A 55 14.95 5.90 -8.14
C SER A 55 14.69 6.98 -7.08
N MET A 56 15.36 6.90 -5.94
CA MET A 56 15.21 7.92 -4.89
C MET A 56 15.86 9.24 -5.27
N ASN A 57 17.03 9.24 -5.90
CA ASN A 57 17.62 10.46 -6.45
C ASN A 57 16.67 11.14 -7.45
N TYR A 58 15.97 10.34 -8.26
CA TYR A 58 14.94 10.85 -9.14
C TYR A 58 13.78 11.49 -8.38
N VAL A 59 13.21 10.81 -7.38
CA VAL A 59 12.15 11.38 -6.53
C VAL A 59 12.61 12.68 -5.85
N MET A 60 13.86 12.73 -5.38
CA MET A 60 14.47 13.92 -4.75
C MET A 60 14.67 15.09 -5.72
N GLU A 61 14.76 14.82 -7.02
CA GLU A 61 14.80 15.86 -8.05
C GLU A 61 13.39 16.33 -8.41
N VAL A 62 12.47 15.39 -8.65
CA VAL A 62 11.06 15.67 -8.95
C VAL A 62 10.44 16.55 -7.87
N ARG A 63 10.69 16.27 -6.59
CA ARG A 63 10.11 17.04 -5.49
C ARG A 63 10.44 18.54 -5.50
N LYS A 64 11.54 18.95 -6.15
CA LYS A 64 11.92 20.37 -6.27
C LYS A 64 11.04 21.12 -7.27
N GLY A 65 10.49 20.41 -8.27
CA GLY A 65 9.68 20.97 -9.34
C GLY A 65 8.17 20.89 -9.10
N PHE A 66 7.71 20.18 -8.07
CA PHE A 66 6.30 19.98 -7.78
C PHE A 66 5.96 20.38 -6.35
N LYS A 67 4.77 20.93 -6.14
CA LYS A 67 4.29 21.30 -4.80
C LYS A 67 4.13 20.07 -3.91
N ASP A 68 3.48 19.02 -4.42
CA ASP A 68 3.18 17.78 -3.72
C ASP A 68 3.51 16.60 -4.65
N VAL A 69 4.20 15.57 -4.14
CA VAL A 69 4.57 14.37 -4.89
C VAL A 69 4.04 13.12 -4.18
N SER A 70 3.25 12.32 -4.88
CA SER A 70 2.78 11.02 -4.38
C SER A 70 3.43 9.87 -5.14
N VAL A 71 4.16 9.03 -4.42
CA VAL A 71 4.74 7.79 -4.92
C VAL A 71 3.83 6.65 -4.51
N ILE A 72 3.30 5.93 -5.52
CA ILE A 72 2.32 4.86 -5.31
C ILE A 72 2.96 3.52 -5.70
N ALA A 73 2.91 2.55 -4.79
CA ALA A 73 3.29 1.16 -5.07
C ALA A 73 2.10 0.23 -4.78
N HIS A 74 2.12 -0.97 -5.34
CA HIS A 74 1.12 -2.00 -5.05
C HIS A 74 1.72 -3.03 -4.09
N ASN A 75 1.20 -3.10 -2.86
CA ASN A 75 1.79 -3.83 -1.74
C ASN A 75 3.13 -3.27 -1.25
N GLY A 76 3.40 -1.99 -1.51
CA GLY A 76 4.61 -1.31 -1.04
C GLY A 76 4.77 -1.34 0.47
N GLN A 77 3.66 -1.31 1.22
CA GLN A 77 3.69 -1.32 2.69
C GLN A 77 4.33 -2.58 3.27
N GLY A 78 4.18 -3.71 2.57
CA GLY A 78 4.71 -5.00 2.99
C GLY A 78 6.10 -5.29 2.46
N PHE A 79 6.60 -4.49 1.51
CA PHE A 79 7.78 -4.85 0.74
C PHE A 79 8.61 -3.64 0.35
N ASP A 80 8.24 -2.91 -0.72
CA ASP A 80 9.05 -1.87 -1.35
C ASP A 80 9.49 -0.77 -0.38
N PHE A 81 8.58 -0.32 0.47
CA PHE A 81 8.81 0.80 1.38
C PHE A 81 9.85 0.50 2.46
N GLN A 82 10.15 -0.77 2.73
CA GLN A 82 11.25 -1.14 3.63
C GLN A 82 12.61 -0.74 3.05
N PHE A 83 12.82 -0.96 1.76
CA PHE A 83 14.04 -0.56 1.07
C PHE A 83 14.17 0.96 0.98
N ILE A 84 13.05 1.63 0.72
CA ILE A 84 13.01 3.10 0.66
C ILE A 84 13.27 3.72 2.04
N LEU A 85 12.64 3.21 3.09
CA LEU A 85 12.87 3.67 4.46
C LEU A 85 14.34 3.52 4.84
N LYS A 86 14.94 2.35 4.59
CA LYS A 86 16.36 2.12 4.82
C LYS A 86 17.23 3.16 4.09
N TYR A 87 16.96 3.40 2.81
CA TYR A 87 17.68 4.42 2.05
C TYR A 87 17.53 5.82 2.66
N VAL A 88 16.31 6.23 3.01
CA VAL A 88 16.05 7.56 3.59
C VAL A 88 16.83 7.73 4.89
N LEU A 89 16.83 6.73 5.77
CA LEU A 89 17.51 6.80 7.07
C LEU A 89 19.05 6.76 6.96
N GLU A 90 19.60 5.97 6.03
CA GLU A 90 21.05 5.77 5.93
C GLU A 90 21.74 6.76 5.00
N GLN A 91 21.07 7.21 3.93
CA GLN A 91 21.68 7.94 2.82
C GLN A 91 21.20 9.38 2.72
N THR A 92 20.25 9.80 3.55
CA THR A 92 19.69 11.16 3.52
C THR A 92 19.66 11.79 4.90
N LYS A 93 19.37 13.09 4.98
CA LYS A 93 19.19 13.81 6.24
C LYS A 93 17.73 13.93 6.67
N PHE A 94 16.80 13.33 5.92
CA PHE A 94 15.38 13.41 6.21
C PHE A 94 15.01 12.47 7.36
N THR A 95 14.11 12.94 8.21
CA THR A 95 13.46 12.12 9.23
C THR A 95 12.01 11.90 8.79
N PRO A 96 11.68 10.73 8.23
CA PRO A 96 10.34 10.50 7.70
C PRO A 96 9.32 10.31 8.82
N GLU A 97 8.13 10.86 8.62
CA GLU A 97 6.93 10.52 9.40
C GLU A 97 6.34 9.22 8.87
N ILE A 98 6.05 8.27 9.76
CA ILE A 98 5.65 6.91 9.38
C ILE A 98 4.35 6.55 10.10
N ILE A 99 3.37 6.06 9.34
CA ILE A 99 2.21 5.37 9.88
C ILE A 99 2.36 3.89 9.56
N SER A 100 2.36 3.05 10.59
CA SER A 100 2.56 1.60 10.46
C SER A 100 1.38 0.79 11.00
N ARG A 101 1.20 -0.42 10.45
CA ARG A 101 0.37 -1.47 11.04
C ARG A 101 1.22 -2.73 11.22
N GLY A 102 1.66 -2.97 12.46
CA GLY A 102 2.72 -3.94 12.71
C GLY A 102 3.98 -3.51 11.96
N THR A 103 4.55 -4.42 11.17
CA THR A 103 5.74 -4.15 10.33
C THR A 103 5.43 -3.46 9.01
N LYS A 104 4.14 -3.31 8.64
CA LYS A 104 3.74 -2.72 7.36
C LYS A 104 3.75 -1.20 7.42
N ILE A 105 4.44 -0.55 6.48
CA ILE A 105 4.54 0.92 6.35
C ILE A 105 3.35 1.40 5.51
N ILE A 106 2.25 1.82 6.14
CA ILE A 106 1.03 2.26 5.44
C ILE A 106 1.28 3.58 4.71
N LEU A 107 1.99 4.49 5.38
CA LEU A 107 2.35 5.82 4.89
C LEU A 107 3.75 6.14 5.35
N MET A 108 4.52 6.75 4.46
CA MET A 108 5.79 7.37 4.78
C MET A 108 5.85 8.73 4.10
N GLU A 109 6.05 9.78 4.88
CA GLU A 109 6.10 11.16 4.38
C GLU A 109 7.40 11.84 4.82
N PHE A 110 7.98 12.63 3.94
CA PHE A 110 9.03 13.57 4.30
C PHE A 110 8.98 14.76 3.33
N ASP A 111 9.15 15.96 3.88
CA ASP A 111 9.02 17.21 3.13
C ASP A 111 7.67 17.26 2.36
N ASN A 112 7.69 17.34 1.03
CA ASN A 112 6.51 17.34 0.17
C ASN A 112 6.30 16.03 -0.60
N VAL A 113 6.94 14.94 -0.16
CA VAL A 113 6.84 13.61 -0.78
C VAL A 113 6.10 12.65 0.15
N ARG A 114 5.11 11.95 -0.42
CA ARG A 114 4.38 10.88 0.26
C ARG A 114 4.48 9.56 -0.47
N PHE A 115 4.74 8.49 0.27
CA PHE A 115 4.74 7.12 -0.21
C PHE A 115 3.49 6.43 0.31
N ILE A 116 2.61 6.04 -0.60
CA ILE A 116 1.31 5.43 -0.30
C ILE A 116 1.15 4.09 -1.00
N ASP A 117 0.55 3.13 -0.30
CA ASP A 117 0.26 1.82 -0.86
C ASP A 117 -1.14 1.77 -1.46
N SER A 118 -1.23 1.42 -2.74
CA SER A 118 -2.50 1.24 -3.44
C SER A 118 -3.38 0.12 -2.85
N LEU A 119 -2.84 -0.86 -2.11
CA LEU A 119 -3.66 -1.86 -1.40
C LEU A 119 -4.59 -1.26 -0.34
N ASN A 120 -4.26 -0.08 0.18
CA ASN A 120 -5.15 0.65 1.10
C ASN A 120 -6.38 1.24 0.41
N TYR A 121 -6.40 1.23 -0.93
CA TYR A 121 -7.51 1.65 -1.77
C TYR A 121 -8.13 0.46 -2.51
N PHE A 122 -7.30 -0.46 -3.00
CA PHE A 122 -7.69 -1.62 -3.80
C PHE A 122 -7.20 -2.90 -3.10
N PRO A 123 -7.97 -3.48 -2.16
CA PRO A 123 -7.57 -4.67 -1.41
C PRO A 123 -7.71 -5.96 -2.27
N MET A 124 -7.03 -5.99 -3.42
CA MET A 124 -7.05 -7.06 -4.40
C MET A 124 -5.70 -7.15 -5.11
N ALA A 125 -5.43 -8.25 -5.80
CA ALA A 125 -4.21 -8.43 -6.56
C ALA A 125 -4.13 -7.46 -7.76
N LEU A 126 -2.91 -7.09 -8.16
CA LEU A 126 -2.66 -6.21 -9.30
C LEU A 126 -3.32 -6.71 -10.59
N SER A 127 -3.30 -8.02 -10.84
CA SER A 127 -3.93 -8.67 -12.00
C SER A 127 -5.46 -8.58 -12.01
N ALA A 128 -6.10 -8.23 -10.89
CA ALA A 128 -7.54 -8.03 -10.82
C ALA A 128 -7.95 -6.59 -11.19
N LEU A 129 -7.04 -5.61 -11.14
CA LEU A 129 -7.35 -4.20 -11.37
C LEU A 129 -7.90 -3.92 -12.78
N PRO A 130 -7.37 -4.51 -13.87
CA PRO A 130 -7.89 -4.24 -15.21
C PRO A 130 -9.36 -4.60 -15.38
N LYS A 131 -9.78 -5.71 -14.75
CA LYS A 131 -11.19 -6.11 -14.71
C LYS A 131 -12.01 -5.22 -13.79
N ALA A 132 -11.50 -4.88 -12.60
CA ALA A 132 -12.22 -4.06 -11.63
C ALA A 132 -12.49 -2.63 -12.12
N PHE A 133 -11.60 -2.11 -12.96
CA PHE A 133 -11.68 -0.75 -13.50
C PHE A 133 -11.99 -0.72 -15.00
N ASP A 134 -12.45 -1.79 -15.63
CA ASP A 134 -12.76 -1.85 -17.07
C ASP A 134 -11.68 -1.18 -17.94
N LEU A 135 -10.41 -1.56 -17.75
CA LEU A 135 -9.25 -0.94 -18.43
C LEU A 135 -8.97 -1.58 -19.82
N GLY A 136 -9.90 -2.39 -20.33
CA GLY A 136 -9.75 -3.18 -21.55
C GLY A 136 -9.19 -4.57 -21.29
N SER A 137 -9.37 -5.49 -22.25
CA SER A 137 -8.79 -6.82 -22.18
C SER A 137 -7.28 -6.72 -22.30
N GLU A 138 -6.57 -7.18 -21.26
CA GLU A 138 -5.13 -7.33 -21.27
C GLU A 138 -4.66 -8.04 -22.55
N LYS A 139 -3.59 -7.57 -23.17
CA LYS A 139 -2.70 -8.50 -23.88
C LYS A 139 -2.32 -9.53 -22.82
N LYS A 140 -2.83 -10.77 -22.94
CA LYS A 140 -2.68 -11.84 -21.94
C LYS A 140 -1.36 -11.71 -21.20
N LYS A 141 -1.44 -11.34 -19.92
CA LYS A 141 -0.28 -11.20 -19.03
C LYS A 141 0.51 -12.51 -19.07
N GLY A 142 1.77 -12.45 -19.49
CA GLY A 142 2.70 -13.56 -19.34
C GLY A 142 3.00 -13.78 -17.86
N TYR A 143 3.43 -14.99 -17.50
CA TYR A 143 3.91 -15.27 -16.15
C TYR A 143 5.40 -14.98 -16.08
N PHE A 144 5.87 -14.44 -14.96
CA PHE A 144 7.29 -14.14 -14.74
C PHE A 144 7.93 -15.19 -13.81
N PRO A 145 9.09 -15.76 -14.16
CA PRO A 145 9.74 -16.78 -13.35
C PRO A 145 10.58 -16.14 -12.22
N HIS A 146 9.92 -15.79 -11.10
CA HIS A 146 10.55 -15.09 -9.98
C HIS A 146 11.80 -15.80 -9.42
N LEU A 147 11.80 -17.13 -9.33
CA LEU A 147 12.97 -17.88 -8.83
C LEU A 147 14.09 -17.99 -9.86
N PHE A 148 13.81 -17.71 -11.13
CA PHE A 148 14.83 -17.67 -12.19
C PHE A 148 15.61 -16.35 -12.18
N ASN A 149 15.09 -15.32 -11.48
CA ASN A 149 15.77 -14.04 -11.29
C ASN A 149 16.97 -14.15 -10.35
N THR A 150 18.10 -14.55 -10.92
CA THR A 150 19.39 -14.72 -10.23
C THR A 150 20.50 -14.01 -10.99
N VAL A 151 21.64 -13.75 -10.35
CA VAL A 151 22.83 -13.18 -11.03
C VAL A 151 23.28 -14.05 -12.19
N ALA A 152 23.24 -15.37 -12.03
CA ALA A 152 23.69 -16.33 -13.05
C ALA A 152 22.84 -16.27 -14.33
N ASN A 153 21.54 -15.99 -14.21
CA ASN A 153 20.61 -16.00 -15.33
C ASN A 153 20.39 -14.63 -15.99
N GLN A 154 21.09 -13.57 -15.56
CA GLN A 154 20.83 -12.22 -16.06
C GLN A 154 21.07 -12.05 -17.57
N ASN A 155 21.88 -12.89 -18.20
CA ASN A 155 22.13 -12.87 -19.65
C ASN A 155 21.55 -14.10 -20.37
N TYR A 156 20.60 -14.80 -19.74
CA TYR A 156 20.01 -16.01 -20.30
C TYR A 156 19.14 -15.68 -21.51
N VAL A 157 19.43 -16.36 -22.62
CA VAL A 157 18.61 -16.40 -23.83
C VAL A 157 18.51 -17.85 -24.26
N GLY A 158 17.31 -18.42 -24.24
CA GLY A 158 17.12 -19.83 -24.51
C GLY A 158 15.67 -20.29 -24.39
N PRO A 159 15.43 -21.60 -24.21
CA PRO A 159 14.08 -22.12 -23.95
C PRO A 159 13.45 -21.50 -22.71
N ILE A 160 12.11 -21.47 -22.65
CA ILE A 160 11.38 -21.00 -21.48
C ILE A 160 11.80 -21.75 -20.20
N PRO A 161 11.98 -21.07 -19.05
CA PRO A 161 12.32 -21.71 -17.79
C PRO A 161 11.35 -22.82 -17.39
N ALA A 162 11.84 -23.77 -16.61
CA ALA A 162 11.03 -24.85 -16.06
C ALA A 162 9.96 -24.30 -15.09
N LYS A 163 8.87 -25.05 -14.91
CA LYS A 163 7.65 -24.58 -14.21
C LYS A 163 7.91 -24.21 -12.76
N GLU A 164 8.87 -24.88 -12.14
CA GLU A 164 9.26 -24.69 -10.74
C GLU A 164 9.72 -23.26 -10.47
N TYR A 165 10.29 -22.59 -11.48
CA TYR A 165 10.77 -21.22 -11.34
C TYR A 165 9.67 -20.15 -11.24
N TYR A 166 8.40 -20.53 -11.50
CA TYR A 166 7.24 -19.63 -11.48
C TYR A 166 6.43 -19.70 -10.18
N CYS A 167 6.87 -20.48 -9.20
CA CYS A 167 6.16 -20.69 -7.92
C CYS A 167 4.69 -21.15 -8.09
N PRO A 168 4.40 -22.21 -8.88
CA PRO A 168 3.03 -22.66 -9.14
C PRO A 168 2.25 -22.99 -7.85
N ASP A 169 2.92 -23.51 -6.83
CA ASP A 169 2.31 -23.88 -5.54
C ASP A 169 1.70 -22.69 -4.78
N SER A 170 2.11 -21.47 -5.11
CA SER A 170 1.56 -20.24 -4.52
C SER A 170 0.29 -19.74 -5.22
N MET A 171 -0.07 -20.35 -6.37
CA MET A 171 -1.21 -19.95 -7.18
C MET A 171 -2.49 -20.65 -6.72
N PHE A 172 -3.62 -19.95 -6.79
CA PHE A 172 -4.94 -20.58 -6.63
C PHE A 172 -5.25 -21.50 -7.81
N GLU A 173 -6.17 -22.44 -7.61
CA GLU A 173 -6.51 -23.51 -8.56
C GLU A 173 -6.77 -23.01 -10.00
N LYS A 174 -7.58 -21.97 -10.16
CA LYS A 174 -7.88 -21.42 -11.49
C LYS A 174 -6.65 -20.76 -12.16
N PRO A 175 -5.96 -19.78 -11.54
CA PRO A 175 -4.69 -19.26 -12.06
C PRO A 175 -3.65 -20.35 -12.36
N HIS A 176 -3.56 -21.39 -11.53
CA HIS A 176 -2.65 -22.51 -11.75
C HIS A 176 -2.96 -23.24 -13.08
N THR A 177 -4.23 -23.57 -13.33
CA THR A 177 -4.62 -24.22 -14.61
C THR A 177 -4.37 -23.33 -15.84
N ASP A 178 -4.56 -22.02 -15.71
CA ASP A 178 -4.27 -21.07 -16.78
C ASP A 178 -2.74 -20.96 -17.02
N PHE A 179 -1.93 -20.99 -15.97
CA PHE A 179 -0.47 -21.04 -16.04
C PHE A 179 0.03 -22.30 -16.74
N GLU A 180 -0.47 -23.48 -16.36
CA GLU A 180 -0.03 -24.74 -16.97
C GLU A 180 -0.30 -24.77 -18.48
N ARG A 181 -1.48 -24.29 -18.88
CA ARG A 181 -1.84 -24.19 -20.30
C ARG A 181 -0.89 -23.25 -21.04
N TRP A 182 -0.70 -22.05 -20.50
CA TRP A 182 0.20 -21.06 -21.08
C TRP A 182 1.64 -21.59 -21.21
N HIS A 183 2.17 -22.23 -20.16
CA HIS A 183 3.55 -22.76 -20.16
C HIS A 183 3.72 -23.86 -21.20
N ASN A 184 2.78 -24.82 -21.26
CA ASN A 184 2.80 -25.89 -22.25
C ASN A 184 2.70 -25.34 -23.69
N GLU A 185 1.90 -24.29 -23.92
CA GLU A 185 1.82 -23.59 -25.21
C GLU A 185 3.16 -22.93 -25.58
N GLN A 186 3.83 -22.25 -24.64
CA GLN A 186 5.14 -21.64 -24.90
C GLN A 186 6.22 -22.66 -25.22
N VAL A 187 6.24 -23.79 -24.51
CA VAL A 187 7.15 -24.91 -24.79
C VAL A 187 6.88 -25.51 -26.17
N THR A 188 5.61 -25.74 -26.51
CA THR A 188 5.22 -26.32 -27.82
C THR A 188 5.59 -25.39 -28.98
N ASN A 189 5.50 -24.08 -28.78
CA ASN A 189 5.83 -23.07 -29.78
C ASN A 189 7.35 -22.79 -29.89
N ASN A 190 8.20 -23.49 -29.13
CA ASN A 190 9.64 -23.23 -29.03
C ASN A 190 9.94 -21.75 -28.76
N TYR A 191 9.19 -21.14 -27.83
CA TYR A 191 9.39 -19.74 -27.47
C TYR A 191 10.82 -19.49 -26.95
N ILE A 192 11.49 -18.49 -27.53
CA ILE A 192 12.82 -18.06 -27.09
C ILE A 192 12.63 -17.01 -26.00
N PHE A 193 12.98 -17.40 -24.78
CA PHE A 193 12.92 -16.57 -23.60
C PHE A 193 14.22 -15.78 -23.44
N ASP A 194 14.13 -14.47 -23.54
CA ASP A 194 15.19 -13.50 -23.19
C ASP A 194 14.90 -12.92 -21.81
N PHE A 195 15.72 -13.28 -20.83
CA PHE A 195 15.45 -12.93 -19.43
C PHE A 195 15.40 -11.41 -19.20
N GLN A 196 16.32 -10.64 -19.79
CA GLN A 196 16.37 -9.19 -19.55
C GLN A 196 15.16 -8.48 -20.14
N LYS A 197 14.78 -8.90 -21.36
CA LYS A 197 13.62 -8.34 -22.05
C LYS A 197 12.34 -8.63 -21.26
N GLU A 198 12.14 -9.87 -20.87
CA GLU A 198 10.95 -10.32 -20.12
C GLU A 198 10.85 -9.64 -18.75
N LEU A 199 11.96 -9.52 -18.02
CA LEU A 199 11.99 -8.84 -16.73
C LEU A 199 11.54 -7.38 -16.83
N ILE A 200 12.01 -6.68 -17.87
CA ILE A 200 11.66 -5.28 -18.11
C ILE A 200 10.20 -5.16 -18.55
N GLU A 201 9.76 -5.98 -19.52
CA GLU A 201 8.39 -5.95 -20.03
C GLU A 201 7.37 -6.29 -18.94
N TYR A 202 7.69 -7.25 -18.06
CA TYR A 202 6.88 -7.59 -16.89
C TYR A 202 6.72 -6.39 -15.94
N CYS A 203 7.84 -5.78 -15.52
CA CYS A 203 7.79 -4.62 -14.61
C CYS A 203 7.08 -3.42 -15.23
N ILE A 204 7.26 -3.19 -16.53
CA ILE A 204 6.54 -2.15 -17.27
C ILE A 204 5.04 -2.42 -17.26
N SER A 205 4.63 -3.66 -17.55
CA SER A 205 3.22 -4.04 -17.57
C SER A 205 2.58 -3.84 -16.20
N ASP A 206 3.26 -4.22 -15.12
CA ASP A 206 2.74 -4.06 -13.76
C ASP A 206 2.54 -2.59 -13.38
N VAL A 207 3.51 -1.73 -13.71
CA VAL A 207 3.42 -0.29 -13.46
C VAL A 207 2.32 0.37 -14.31
N ASP A 208 2.18 -0.03 -15.58
CA ASP A 208 1.13 0.49 -16.48
C ASP A 208 -0.28 0.11 -15.99
N ILE A 209 -0.47 -1.13 -15.51
CA ILE A 209 -1.74 -1.57 -14.91
C ILE A 209 -2.06 -0.72 -13.68
N LEU A 210 -1.09 -0.56 -12.77
CA LEU A 210 -1.26 0.23 -11.56
C LEU A 210 -1.58 1.69 -11.89
N ALA A 211 -0.83 2.29 -12.80
CA ALA A 211 -1.01 3.67 -13.22
C ALA A 211 -2.42 3.92 -13.79
N LYS A 212 -2.85 3.10 -14.75
CA LYS A 212 -4.19 3.20 -15.34
C LYS A 212 -5.31 3.05 -14.31
N ALA A 213 -5.18 2.10 -13.39
CA ALA A 213 -6.14 1.90 -12.31
C ALA A 213 -6.20 3.11 -11.37
N CYS A 214 -5.04 3.61 -10.92
CA CYS A 214 -4.95 4.80 -10.06
C CYS A 214 -5.53 6.05 -10.74
N ILE A 215 -5.21 6.28 -12.02
CA ILE A 215 -5.72 7.44 -12.78
C ILE A 215 -7.25 7.37 -12.91
N LYS A 216 -7.80 6.21 -13.29
CA LYS A 216 -9.24 6.03 -13.42
C LYS A 216 -9.95 6.17 -12.08
N PHE A 217 -9.43 5.58 -11.02
CA PHE A 217 -9.96 5.72 -9.67
C PHE A 217 -9.96 7.18 -9.19
N ARG A 218 -8.83 7.88 -9.35
CA ARG A 218 -8.71 9.29 -8.97
C ARG A 218 -9.72 10.16 -9.73
N ALA A 219 -9.86 9.96 -11.04
CA ALA A 219 -10.81 10.71 -11.86
C ALA A 219 -12.26 10.51 -11.38
N LEU A 220 -12.66 9.25 -11.15
CA LEU A 220 -14.00 8.92 -10.64
C LEU A 220 -14.25 9.54 -9.25
N PHE A 221 -13.28 9.42 -8.34
CA PHE A 221 -13.45 9.90 -6.97
C PHE A 221 -13.52 11.43 -6.90
N ILE A 222 -12.70 12.14 -7.69
CA ILE A 222 -12.76 13.61 -7.76
C ILE A 222 -14.09 14.06 -8.38
N ALA A 223 -14.55 13.40 -9.45
CA ALA A 223 -15.80 13.76 -10.11
C ALA A 223 -17.02 13.62 -9.19
N GLU A 224 -17.09 12.54 -8.41
CA GLU A 224 -18.23 12.26 -7.52
C GLU A 224 -18.13 12.95 -6.16
N CYS A 225 -16.93 13.09 -5.61
CA CYS A 225 -16.73 13.50 -4.21
C CYS A 225 -15.96 14.81 -4.03
N ASN A 226 -15.40 15.42 -5.09
CA ASN A 226 -14.56 16.62 -4.99
C ASN A 226 -13.46 16.52 -3.90
N VAL A 227 -12.84 15.36 -3.83
CA VAL A 227 -11.74 15.01 -2.91
C VAL A 227 -10.69 14.27 -3.73
N ASP A 228 -9.42 14.64 -3.58
CA ASP A 228 -8.33 13.85 -4.17
C ASP A 228 -7.94 12.71 -3.21
N PRO A 229 -8.20 11.44 -3.57
CA PRO A 229 -8.00 10.32 -2.65
C PRO A 229 -6.53 10.06 -2.30
N PHE A 230 -5.58 10.48 -3.14
CA PHE A 230 -4.15 10.21 -2.95
C PHE A 230 -3.41 11.38 -2.29
N LEU A 231 -3.91 12.61 -2.45
CA LEU A 231 -3.34 13.79 -1.80
C LEU A 231 -3.93 14.07 -0.41
N GLU A 232 -5.23 13.79 -0.21
CA GLU A 232 -5.95 14.18 1.00
C GLU A 232 -6.24 13.00 1.94
N SER A 233 -5.79 11.79 1.61
CA SER A 233 -6.09 10.58 2.39
C SER A 233 -5.04 9.50 2.15
N THR A 234 -5.00 8.52 3.05
CA THR A 234 -4.07 7.38 3.00
C THR A 234 -4.78 6.06 2.67
N THR A 235 -6.08 5.99 2.91
CA THR A 235 -6.89 4.78 2.73
C THR A 235 -8.25 5.13 2.10
N ILE A 236 -8.90 4.15 1.48
CA ILE A 236 -10.26 4.32 0.97
C ILE A 236 -11.24 4.75 2.06
N ALA A 237 -11.14 4.18 3.26
CA ALA A 237 -12.00 4.54 4.38
C ALA A 237 -11.80 6.00 4.82
N SER A 238 -10.55 6.47 4.84
CA SER A 238 -10.23 7.89 5.10
C SER A 238 -10.80 8.80 4.03
N ALA A 239 -10.64 8.43 2.74
CA ALA A 239 -11.16 9.21 1.62
C ALA A 239 -12.69 9.30 1.65
N CYS A 240 -13.38 8.18 1.86
CA CYS A 240 -14.84 8.15 2.00
C CYS A 240 -15.33 8.95 3.21
N ASN A 241 -14.64 8.86 4.34
CA ASN A 241 -14.98 9.67 5.52
C ASN A 241 -14.76 11.17 5.27
N LEU A 242 -13.71 11.55 4.53
CA LEU A 242 -13.50 12.95 4.12
C LEU A 242 -14.61 13.43 3.17
N ALA A 243 -14.96 12.63 2.16
CA ALA A 243 -16.07 12.92 1.26
C ALA A 243 -17.40 13.07 2.01
N PHE A 244 -17.69 12.17 2.96
CA PHE A 244 -18.87 12.26 3.82
C PHE A 244 -18.91 13.57 4.61
N ARG A 245 -17.81 13.89 5.31
CA ARG A 245 -17.71 15.11 6.13
C ARG A 245 -17.80 16.39 5.30
N ARG A 246 -17.26 16.40 4.08
CA ARG A 246 -17.24 17.58 3.20
C ARG A 246 -18.58 17.83 2.51
N ASN A 247 -19.23 16.77 2.02
CA ASN A 247 -20.37 16.92 1.09
C ASN A 247 -21.72 16.55 1.72
N PHE A 248 -21.75 15.70 2.74
CA PHE A 248 -22.99 15.07 3.22
C PHE A 248 -23.30 15.33 4.70
N LEU A 249 -22.29 15.61 5.53
CA LEU A 249 -22.48 15.85 6.95
C LEU A 249 -23.16 17.20 7.20
N LYS A 250 -24.37 17.16 7.77
CA LYS A 250 -25.14 18.37 8.10
C LYS A 250 -24.53 19.09 9.32
N PRO A 251 -24.59 20.42 9.37
CA PRO A 251 -24.20 21.18 10.56
C PRO A 251 -24.87 20.64 11.83
N GLU A 252 -24.13 20.66 12.94
CA GLU A 252 -24.64 20.34 14.29
C GLU A 252 -25.20 18.92 14.48
N THR A 253 -24.88 17.97 13.58
CA THR A 253 -25.34 16.58 13.69
C THR A 253 -24.36 15.62 14.37
N ILE A 254 -23.13 16.07 14.66
CA ILE A 254 -22.18 15.27 15.44
C ILE A 254 -22.63 15.28 16.90
N GLY A 255 -22.96 14.09 17.42
CA GLY A 255 -23.26 13.92 18.84
C GLY A 255 -22.08 14.37 19.70
N ILE A 256 -22.31 15.37 20.55
CA ILE A 256 -21.34 15.76 21.58
C ILE A 256 -21.42 14.73 22.69
N ILE A 257 -20.32 14.01 22.94
CA ILE A 257 -20.22 13.12 24.09
C ILE A 257 -20.01 14.01 25.33
N PRO A 258 -20.96 14.08 26.28
CA PRO A 258 -20.75 14.85 27.49
C PRO A 258 -19.61 14.23 28.31
N ARG A 259 -18.95 15.01 29.18
CA ARG A 259 -17.80 14.55 30.00
C ARG A 259 -18.06 13.25 30.79
N ARG A 260 -19.32 12.88 31.02
CA ARG A 260 -19.74 11.67 31.75
C ARG A 260 -20.33 10.56 30.86
N GLY A 261 -20.23 10.68 29.53
CA GLY A 261 -20.81 9.74 28.57
C GLY A 261 -22.34 9.85 28.44
N TYR A 262 -22.92 9.14 27.47
CA TYR A 262 -24.38 9.12 27.24
C TYR A 262 -25.15 8.26 28.23
N ARG A 263 -24.46 7.30 28.85
CA ARG A 263 -24.98 6.60 30.01
C ARG A 263 -24.53 7.39 31.21
N LEU A 264 -25.46 7.77 32.09
CA LEU A 264 -25.17 8.16 33.48
C LEU A 264 -24.61 6.94 34.23
N ALA A 265 -23.48 6.41 33.76
CA ALA A 265 -22.82 5.27 34.35
C ALA A 265 -21.95 5.82 35.49
N ASP A 266 -22.27 5.36 36.69
CA ASP A 266 -21.51 5.65 37.89
C ASP A 266 -20.01 5.48 37.63
N ASN A 267 -19.22 6.53 37.89
CA ASN A 267 -17.75 6.49 37.85
C ASN A 267 -17.14 5.64 39.00
N GLN A 268 -17.92 4.78 39.64
CA GLN A 268 -17.55 4.05 40.85
C GLN A 268 -17.49 2.56 40.53
N SER A 269 -16.32 1.95 40.70
CA SER A 269 -16.17 0.50 40.55
C SER A 269 -16.96 -0.24 41.63
N ALA A 270 -17.40 -1.47 41.34
CA ALA A 270 -18.08 -2.31 42.33
C ALA A 270 -17.23 -2.51 43.60
N VAL A 271 -15.91 -2.58 43.44
CA VAL A 271 -14.95 -2.67 44.55
C VAL A 271 -14.94 -1.40 45.40
N ALA A 272 -14.99 -0.21 44.78
CA ALA A 272 -15.08 1.06 45.51
C ALA A 272 -16.39 1.17 46.32
N LEU A 273 -17.51 0.71 45.76
CA LEU A 273 -18.80 0.69 46.45
C LEU A 273 -18.82 -0.30 47.63
N GLN A 274 -18.23 -1.49 47.46
CA GLN A 274 -18.08 -2.47 48.54
C GLN A 274 -17.19 -1.96 49.67
N TRP A 275 -16.07 -1.32 49.32
CA TRP A 275 -15.18 -0.72 50.32
C TRP A 275 -15.88 0.39 51.11
N LEU A 276 -16.61 1.28 50.44
CA LEU A 276 -17.40 2.32 51.10
C LEU A 276 -18.44 1.73 52.05
N THR A 277 -19.10 0.64 51.66
CA THR A 277 -20.06 -0.07 52.52
C THR A 277 -19.39 -0.68 53.76
N TRP A 278 -18.21 -1.28 53.59
CA TRP A 278 -17.43 -1.81 54.71
C TRP A 278 -16.97 -0.69 55.68
N GLU A 279 -16.54 0.45 55.14
CA GLU A 279 -16.09 1.60 55.94
C GLU A 279 -17.25 2.23 56.76
N GLU A 280 -18.48 2.23 56.22
CA GLU A 280 -19.69 2.63 56.96
C GLU A 280 -19.90 1.76 58.21
N GLU A 281 -19.73 0.43 58.08
CA GLU A 281 -19.88 -0.51 59.18
C GLU A 281 -18.81 -0.33 60.25
N GLN A 282 -17.54 -0.12 59.85
CA GLN A 282 -16.44 0.07 60.79
C GLN A 282 -16.55 1.36 61.58
N ARG A 283 -17.01 2.45 60.94
CA ARG A 283 -17.09 3.77 61.56
C ARG A 283 -18.46 4.06 62.18
N GLY A 284 -19.47 3.24 61.90
CA GLY A 284 -20.85 3.47 62.33
C GLY A 284 -21.48 4.73 61.72
N ILE A 285 -21.01 5.18 60.56
CA ILE A 285 -21.43 6.42 59.91
C ILE A 285 -22.02 6.07 58.55
N ARG A 286 -23.10 6.75 58.16
CA ARG A 286 -23.71 6.58 56.84
C ARG A 286 -23.02 7.47 55.81
N ILE A 287 -22.38 6.85 54.82
CA ILE A 287 -21.65 7.46 53.72
C ILE A 287 -22.53 7.48 52.47
N ARG A 288 -22.71 8.67 51.88
CA ARG A 288 -23.51 8.85 50.66
C ARG A 288 -22.69 8.43 49.43
N HIS A 289 -23.13 7.40 48.71
CA HIS A 289 -22.46 6.91 47.50
C HIS A 289 -23.47 6.43 46.44
N ALA A 290 -22.98 6.27 45.20
CA ALA A 290 -23.79 5.97 44.01
C ALA A 290 -24.72 4.74 44.13
N GLY A 291 -24.26 3.67 44.78
CA GLY A 291 -25.05 2.44 45.00
C GLY A 291 -26.29 2.58 45.91
N ARG A 292 -26.44 3.68 46.66
CA ARG A 292 -27.61 3.90 47.55
C ARG A 292 -28.60 4.96 47.06
N GLU A 293 -28.21 5.84 46.14
CA GLU A 293 -29.07 6.90 45.63
C GLU A 293 -29.23 6.80 44.11
N ARG A 294 -29.92 5.75 43.67
CA ARG A 294 -30.68 5.87 42.41
C ARG A 294 -31.94 6.67 42.70
N GLU A 295 -32.18 7.69 41.88
CA GLU A 295 -33.20 8.72 42.08
C GLU A 295 -34.59 8.16 42.42
N ARG A 296 -35.25 8.81 43.38
CA ARG A 296 -36.71 8.90 43.37
C ARG A 296 -37.06 9.78 42.17
N ASP A 297 -37.67 9.19 41.15
CA ASP A 297 -38.29 9.93 40.06
C ASP A 297 -39.21 10.99 40.66
N LYS A 298 -38.85 12.26 40.47
CA LYS A 298 -39.79 13.37 40.57
C LYS A 298 -40.39 13.53 39.17
N ASN A 299 -41.69 13.25 39.10
CA ASN A 299 -42.60 13.54 37.98
C ASN A 299 -42.34 14.90 37.33
#